data_AF-A0A2N2KUF2-F1
#
_entry.id   AF-A0A2N2KUF2-F1
#
_cell.length_a   1.000
_cell.length_b   1.000
_cell.length_c   1.000
_cell.angle_alpha   90.00
_cell.angle_beta   90.00
_cell.angle_gamma   90.00
#
_symmetry.space_group_name_H-M   'P 1'
#
loop_
_entity.id
_entity.type
_entity.pdbx_description
1 polymer ?
#
loop_
_entity_poly.entity_id
_entity_poly.type
_entity_poly.pdbx_seq_one_letter_code
_entity_poly.pdbx_strand_id
1 'polypeptide(L)'
;MPQHKSPLKRMKTDKKRGARNNYVKRTIKTLAKQLKIENTVEAKDKMLSELYSQLDKAAKKGVIHKRTASRRKARLAELVNKSKAE
;
A
#
# COMPACT_ATOMS: atom_id res chain seq x y z
N MET A 1 -21.25 14.19 -19.82
CA MET A 1 -19.95 14.23 -20.54
C MET A 1 -19.31 15.60 -20.31
N PRO A 2 -17.97 15.75 -20.38
CA PRO A 2 -17.34 17.07 -20.29
C PRO A 2 -17.82 18.01 -21.42
N GLN A 3 -18.53 19.08 -21.10
CA GLN A 3 -18.94 20.10 -22.09
C GLN A 3 -17.79 21.05 -22.48
N HIS A 4 -16.78 21.21 -21.61
CA HIS A 4 -15.69 22.17 -21.78
C HIS A 4 -14.31 21.49 -21.81
N LYS A 5 -13.32 22.17 -22.41
CA LYS A 5 -11.93 21.66 -22.58
C LYS A 5 -11.23 21.34 -21.24
N SER A 6 -11.46 22.15 -20.21
CA SER A 6 -10.82 21.97 -18.88
C SER A 6 -11.27 20.68 -18.17
N PRO A 7 -12.58 20.40 -18.00
CA PRO A 7 -13.06 19.13 -17.47
C PRO A 7 -12.62 17.90 -18.29
N LEU A 8 -12.57 18.00 -19.62
CA LEU A 8 -12.07 16.91 -20.48
C LEU A 8 -10.60 16.58 -20.17
N LYS A 9 -9.76 17.61 -19.97
CA LYS A 9 -8.36 17.45 -19.58
C LYS A 9 -8.24 16.80 -18.19
N ARG A 10 -9.05 17.25 -17.23
CA ARG A 10 -9.07 16.69 -15.86
C ARG A 10 -9.41 15.19 -15.88
N MET A 11 -10.44 14.80 -16.63
CA MET A 11 -10.83 13.39 -16.78
C MET A 11 -9.69 12.51 -17.30
N LYS A 12 -8.93 12.99 -18.31
CA LYS A 12 -7.75 12.28 -18.84
C LYS A 12 -6.63 12.16 -17.80
N THR A 13 -6.33 13.23 -17.06
CA THR A 13 -5.29 13.20 -16.02
C THR A 13 -5.66 12.32 -14.84
N ASP A 14 -6.93 12.33 -14.45
CA ASP A 14 -7.43 11.58 -13.30
C ASP A 14 -7.44 10.09 -13.60
N LYS A 15 -7.81 9.67 -14.83
CA LYS A 15 -7.68 8.27 -15.26
C LYS A 15 -6.23 7.77 -15.12
N LYS A 16 -5.25 8.57 -15.55
CA LYS A 16 -3.81 8.22 -15.44
C LYS A 16 -3.32 8.18 -13.99
N ARG A 17 -3.81 9.08 -13.12
CA ARG A 17 -3.49 9.07 -11.69
C ARG A 17 -4.15 7.89 -10.98
N GLY A 18 -5.41 7.61 -11.29
CA GLY A 18 -6.18 6.48 -10.77
C GLY A 18 -5.52 5.15 -11.07
N ALA A 19 -5.09 4.91 -12.32
CA ALA A 19 -4.39 3.68 -12.69
C ALA A 19 -3.11 3.44 -11.86
N ARG A 20 -2.28 4.48 -11.70
CA ARG A 20 -1.05 4.42 -10.87
C ARG A 20 -1.35 4.16 -9.41
N ASN A 21 -2.34 4.87 -8.85
CA ASN A 21 -2.74 4.71 -7.45
C ASN A 21 -3.33 3.32 -7.18
N ASN A 22 -4.10 2.80 -8.12
CA ASN A 22 -4.68 1.45 -8.04
C ASN A 22 -3.60 0.38 -8.07
N TYR A 23 -2.60 0.52 -8.94
CA TYR A 23 -1.45 -0.38 -8.98
C TYR A 23 -0.73 -0.41 -7.62
N VAL A 24 -0.33 0.75 -7.09
CA VAL A 24 0.35 0.84 -5.78
C VAL A 24 -0.48 0.23 -4.65
N LYS A 25 -1.78 0.54 -4.58
CA LYS A 25 -2.70 -0.03 -3.57
C LYS A 25 -2.83 -1.54 -3.71
N ARG A 26 -2.89 -2.06 -4.94
CA ARG A 26 -2.98 -3.50 -5.22
C ARG A 26 -1.70 -4.21 -4.81
N THR A 27 -0.53 -3.69 -5.17
CA THR A 27 0.76 -4.25 -4.78
C THR A 27 0.89 -4.37 -3.26
N ILE A 28 0.60 -3.30 -2.52
CA ILE A 28 0.62 -3.33 -1.04
C ILE A 28 -0.36 -4.39 -0.49
N LYS A 29 -1.56 -4.51 -1.09
CA LYS A 29 -2.54 -5.51 -0.67
C LYS A 29 -2.07 -6.94 -0.95
N THR A 30 -1.42 -7.19 -2.08
CA THR A 30 -0.87 -8.50 -2.45
C THR A 30 0.25 -8.90 -1.49
N LEU A 31 1.24 -8.02 -1.29
CA LEU A 31 2.36 -8.28 -0.39
C LEU A 31 1.87 -8.50 1.06
N ALA A 32 0.89 -7.72 1.52
CA ALA A 32 0.30 -7.91 2.84
C ALA A 32 -0.47 -9.23 2.99
N LYS A 33 -1.00 -9.80 1.90
CA LYS A 33 -1.60 -11.14 1.91
C LYS A 33 -0.53 -12.22 1.96
N GLN A 34 0.54 -12.07 1.16
CA GLN A 34 1.65 -13.02 1.15
C GLN A 34 2.32 -13.11 2.53
N LEU A 35 2.54 -11.97 3.21
CA LEU A 35 3.07 -11.94 4.58
C LEU A 35 2.24 -12.78 5.58
N LYS A 36 0.92 -12.90 5.36
CA LYS A 36 0.04 -13.70 6.23
C LYS A 36 0.10 -15.19 5.95
N ILE A 37 0.48 -15.59 4.74
CA ILE A 37 0.53 -17.00 4.30
C ILE A 37 1.93 -17.57 4.55
N GLU A 38 2.95 -16.72 4.51
CA GLU A 38 4.33 -17.11 4.78
C GLU A 38 4.46 -17.74 6.17
N ASN A 39 5.28 -18.79 6.29
CA ASN A 39 5.43 -19.54 7.55
C ASN A 39 6.80 -19.30 8.18
N THR A 40 7.79 -18.89 7.39
CA THR A 40 9.16 -18.71 7.88
C THR A 40 9.35 -17.33 8.50
N VAL A 41 9.94 -17.29 9.69
CA VAL A 41 10.13 -16.04 10.47
C VAL A 41 11.06 -15.07 9.74
N GLU A 42 12.15 -15.57 9.16
CA GLU A 42 13.11 -14.74 8.42
C GLU A 42 12.51 -14.11 7.16
N ALA A 43 11.67 -14.84 6.41
CA ALA A 43 11.00 -14.29 5.25
C ALA A 43 9.98 -13.23 5.67
N LYS A 44 9.23 -13.45 6.77
CA LYS A 44 8.31 -12.45 7.31
C LYS A 44 9.02 -11.14 7.65
N ASP A 45 10.18 -11.19 8.27
CA ASP A 45 10.93 -9.97 8.65
C ASP A 45 11.45 -9.19 7.44
N LYS A 46 11.94 -9.90 6.41
CA LYS A 46 12.34 -9.28 5.13
C LYS A 46 11.14 -8.64 4.44
N MET A 47 10.02 -9.36 4.33
CA MET A 47 8.79 -8.87 3.70
C MET A 47 8.19 -7.68 4.47
N LEU A 48 8.25 -7.69 5.80
CA LEU A 48 7.78 -6.59 6.64
C LEU A 48 8.56 -5.29 6.36
N SER A 49 9.88 -5.40 6.26
CA SER A 49 10.77 -4.28 5.93
C SER A 49 10.47 -3.69 4.56
N GLU A 50 10.28 -4.55 3.55
CA GLU A 50 9.86 -4.12 2.21
C GLU A 50 8.49 -3.41 2.26
N LEU A 51 7.53 -3.99 2.98
CA LEU A 51 6.18 -3.44 3.06
C LEU A 51 6.16 -2.07 3.73
N TYR A 52 6.99 -1.84 4.74
CA TYR A 52 7.16 -0.54 5.38
C TYR A 52 7.66 0.51 4.39
N SER A 53 8.69 0.16 3.61
CA SER A 53 9.22 1.03 2.55
C SER A 53 8.13 1.40 1.54
N GLN A 54 7.32 0.43 1.12
CA GLN A 54 6.22 0.68 0.17
C GLN A 54 5.10 1.55 0.77
N LEU A 55 4.73 1.33 2.04
CA LEU A 55 3.74 2.13 2.74
C LEU A 55 4.18 3.59 2.89
N ASP A 56 5.44 3.83 3.23
CA ASP A 56 5.98 5.18 3.37
C ASP A 56 6.10 5.89 2.03
N LYS A 57 6.55 5.18 0.99
CA LYS A 57 6.56 5.71 -0.38
C LYS A 57 5.15 6.08 -0.85
N ALA A 58 4.15 5.24 -0.55
CA ALA A 58 2.76 5.52 -0.88
C ALA A 58 2.20 6.72 -0.11
N ALA A 59 2.60 6.90 1.16
CA ALA A 59 2.23 8.06 1.96
C ALA A 59 2.90 9.35 1.44
N LYS A 60 4.20 9.31 1.15
CA LYS A 60 4.97 10.44 0.58
C LYS A 60 4.39 10.90 -0.75
N LYS A 61 3.94 9.96 -1.60
CA LYS A 61 3.30 10.24 -2.89
C LYS A 61 1.83 10.65 -2.78
N GLY A 62 1.25 10.69 -1.57
CA GLY A 62 -0.16 11.05 -1.34
C GLY A 62 -1.18 10.01 -1.81
N VAL A 63 -0.75 8.76 -2.10
CA VAL A 63 -1.65 7.67 -2.50
C VAL A 63 -2.49 7.18 -1.32
N ILE A 64 -1.91 7.21 -0.12
CA ILE A 64 -2.57 6.95 1.16
C ILE A 64 -2.22 8.06 2.16
N HIS A 65 -3.13 8.35 3.08
CA HIS A 65 -2.87 9.31 4.14
C HIS A 65 -1.80 8.76 5.13
N LYS A 66 -0.96 9.63 5.69
CA LYS A 66 0.11 9.25 6.65
C LYS A 66 -0.42 8.39 7.82
N ARG A 67 -1.55 8.77 8.40
CA ARG A 67 -2.21 7.98 9.47
C ARG A 67 -2.64 6.59 9.00
N THR A 68 -3.05 6.45 7.74
CA THR A 68 -3.42 5.14 7.17
C THR A 68 -2.19 4.26 6.98
N ALA A 69 -1.05 4.83 6.59
CA ALA A 69 0.22 4.11 6.56
C ALA A 69 0.62 3.65 7.98
N SER A 70 0.63 4.55 8.97
CA SER A 70 0.95 4.22 10.36
C SER A 70 0.06 3.11 10.94
N ARG A 71 -1.27 3.21 10.76
CA ARG A 71 -2.21 2.16 11.21
C ARG A 71 -1.93 0.80 10.57
N ARG A 72 -1.58 0.78 9.27
CA ARG A 72 -1.25 -0.46 8.57
C ARG A 72 0.05 -1.06 9.09
N LYS A 73 1.08 -0.24 9.30
CA LYS A 73 2.34 -0.69 9.89
C LYS A 73 2.13 -1.34 11.26
N ALA A 74 1.40 -0.66 12.15
CA ALA A 74 1.11 -1.18 13.50
C ALA A 74 0.45 -2.56 13.46
N ARG A 75 -0.61 -2.74 12.64
CA ARG A 75 -1.31 -4.03 12.52
C ARG A 75 -0.44 -5.16 11.94
N LEU A 76 0.49 -4.83 11.06
CA LEU A 76 1.39 -5.83 10.47
C LEU A 76 2.49 -6.23 11.45
N ALA A 77 3.02 -5.27 12.21
CA ALA A 77 3.95 -5.53 13.31
C ALA A 77 3.33 -6.47 14.34
N GLU A 78 2.10 -6.17 14.76
CA GLU A 78 1.33 -6.98 15.71
C GLU A 78 1.13 -8.42 15.20
N LEU A 79 0.77 -8.58 13.92
CA LEU A 79 0.61 -9.90 13.30
C LEU A 79 1.91 -10.71 13.30
N VAL A 80 3.04 -10.09 12.93
CA VAL A 80 4.35 -10.76 12.91
C VAL A 80 4.80 -11.09 14.33
N ASN A 81 4.62 -10.18 15.29
CA ASN A 81 4.99 -10.41 16.68
C ASN A 81 4.16 -11.52 17.32
N LYS A 82 2.85 -11.58 17.04
CA LYS A 82 2.01 -12.69 17.52
C LYS A 82 2.49 -14.04 16.98
N SER A 83 2.83 -14.09 15.70
CA SER A 83 3.39 -15.29 15.06
C SER A 83 4.78 -15.70 15.56
N LYS A 84 5.50 -14.83 16.27
CA LYS A 84 6.81 -15.14 16.88
C LYS A 84 6.68 -15.60 18.33
N ALA A 85 5.56 -15.27 18.98
CA ALA A 85 5.31 -15.59 20.38
C ALA A 85 4.62 -16.95 20.58
N GLU A 86 3.99 -17.47 19.52
CA GLU A 86 3.56 -18.87 19.36
C GLU A 86 4.73 -19.72 18.82
#